data_AF-A0AAV5MNH6-F1
#
_entry.id   AF-A0AAV5MNH6-F1
#
_cell.length_a   1.000
_cell.length_b   1.000
_cell.length_c   1.000
_cell.angle_alpha   90.00
_cell.angle_beta   90.00
_cell.angle_gamma   90.00
#
_symmetry.space_group_name_H-M   'P 1'
#
loop_
_entity.id
_entity.type
_entity.pdbx_description
1 polymer ?
#
loop_
_entity_poly.entity_id
_entity_poly.type
_entity_poly.pdbx_seq_one_letter_code
_entity_poly.pdbx_strand_id
1 'polypeptide(L)'
;MPCKGMLKACAMSLPVKFTEPGICHGFVLWIDWVMDADNAIVLSTGPDHRYWKQGVKLLAKPVAVGIQRSECTSESVSAVVEAAFNPASGELIIKHVFS
;
A
#
# COMPACT_ATOMS: atom_id res chain seq x y z
N MET A 1 -28.05 7.75 15.92
CA MET A 1 -27.15 8.91 16.08
C MET A 1 -25.96 8.69 15.16
N PRO A 2 -25.61 9.58 14.23
CA PRO A 2 -24.37 9.41 13.49
C PRO A 2 -23.21 9.66 14.45
N CYS A 3 -22.29 8.70 14.56
CA CYS A 3 -21.02 8.93 15.26
C CYS A 3 -20.31 10.08 14.54
N LYS A 4 -20.30 11.27 15.14
CA LYS A 4 -19.47 12.40 14.69
C LYS A 4 -18.01 12.12 15.09
N GLY A 5 -17.41 11.12 14.45
CA GLY A 5 -15.97 10.92 14.50
C GLY A 5 -15.32 11.94 13.57
N MET A 6 -14.52 12.86 14.13
CA MET A 6 -13.74 13.78 13.31
C MET A 6 -12.54 13.02 12.73
N LEU A 7 -12.46 12.94 11.40
CA LEU A 7 -11.29 12.40 10.72
C LEU A 7 -10.07 13.24 11.09
N LYS A 8 -8.95 12.59 11.41
CA LYS A 8 -7.69 13.25 11.78
C LYS A 8 -6.68 13.08 10.66
N ALA A 9 -5.82 14.09 10.52
CA ALA A 9 -4.64 13.95 9.69
C ALA A 9 -3.76 12.84 10.25
N CYS A 10 -3.22 12.01 9.37
CA CYS A 10 -2.27 10.98 9.72
C CYS A 10 -1.22 10.85 8.63
N ALA A 11 -0.03 10.41 9.03
CA ALA A 11 1.05 10.08 8.12
C ALA A 11 1.69 8.77 8.58
N MET A 12 2.09 7.95 7.63
CA MET A 12 2.81 6.70 7.90
C MET A 12 3.94 6.53 6.89
N SER A 13 4.97 5.81 7.31
CA SER A 13 6.08 5.35 6.46
C SER A 13 6.27 3.86 6.75
N LEU A 14 6.28 3.04 5.70
CA LEU A 14 6.33 1.59 5.80
C LEU A 14 7.34 1.01 4.81
N PRO A 15 8.32 0.20 5.27
CA PRO A 15 9.17 -0.56 4.37
C PRO A 15 8.40 -1.75 3.77
N VAL A 16 8.45 -1.85 2.45
CA VAL A 16 7.92 -2.93 1.63
C VAL A 16 9.08 -3.78 1.14
N LYS A 17 9.06 -5.07 1.52
CA LYS A 17 10.02 -6.07 1.06
C LYS A 17 9.41 -6.87 -0.09
N PHE A 18 10.19 -7.10 -1.13
CA PHE A 18 9.79 -7.95 -2.25
C PHE A 18 10.17 -9.40 -1.94
N THR A 19 9.17 -10.28 -1.93
CA THR A 19 9.36 -11.70 -1.59
C THR A 19 9.70 -12.55 -2.82
N GLU A 20 9.29 -12.10 -4.01
CA GLU A 20 9.47 -12.82 -5.27
C GLU A 20 10.27 -11.96 -6.27
N PRO A 21 11.14 -12.58 -7.10
CA PRO A 21 11.83 -11.90 -8.17
C PRO A 21 10.84 -11.44 -9.25
N GLY A 22 11.01 -10.23 -9.78
CA GLY A 22 10.14 -9.73 -10.85
C GLY A 22 10.37 -8.26 -11.20
N ILE A 23 9.39 -7.68 -11.92
CA ILE A 23 9.38 -6.27 -12.29
C ILE A 23 8.23 -5.57 -11.55
N CYS A 24 8.57 -4.70 -10.60
CA CYS A 24 7.62 -3.82 -9.95
C CYS A 24 7.26 -2.66 -10.89
N HIS A 25 5.98 -2.57 -11.25
CA HIS A 25 5.45 -1.48 -12.07
C HIS A 25 4.77 -0.39 -11.23
N GLY A 26 4.46 -0.68 -9.97
CA GLY A 26 3.72 0.21 -9.09
C GLY A 26 3.20 -0.49 -7.84
N PHE A 27 2.52 0.28 -7.01
CA PHE A 27 1.87 -0.18 -5.79
C PHE A 27 0.36 -0.15 -5.96
N VAL A 28 -0.30 -1.25 -5.61
CA VAL A 28 -1.76 -1.34 -5.60
C VAL A 28 -2.25 -1.03 -4.19
N LEU A 29 -3.27 -0.18 -4.08
CA LEU A 29 -3.87 0.22 -2.81
C LEU A 29 -5.37 -0.09 -2.83
N TRP A 30 -5.87 -0.52 -1.68
CA TRP A 30 -7.28 -0.77 -1.41
C TRP A 30 -7.60 -0.46 0.05
N ILE A 31 -8.88 -0.54 0.42
CA ILE A 31 -9.36 -0.30 1.79
C ILE A 31 -10.01 -1.58 2.31
N ASP A 32 -9.69 -1.94 3.55
CA ASP A 32 -10.43 -2.92 4.32
C ASP A 32 -11.30 -2.18 5.34
N TRP A 33 -12.60 -2.43 5.31
CA TRP A 33 -13.55 -1.85 6.24
C TRP A 33 -13.82 -2.85 7.37
N VAL A 34 -13.43 -2.47 8.59
CA VAL A 34 -13.80 -3.20 9.79
C VAL A 34 -15.19 -2.72 10.23
N MET A 35 -16.15 -3.64 10.27
CA MET A 35 -17.58 -3.34 10.43
C MET A 35 -18.09 -3.56 11.85
N ASP A 36 -17.28 -4.17 12.72
CA ASP A 36 -17.61 -4.54 14.10
C ASP A 36 -16.45 -4.20 15.06
N ALA A 37 -16.74 -4.13 16.36
CA ALA A 37 -15.75 -3.73 17.37
C ALA A 37 -14.70 -4.83 17.65
N ASP A 38 -15.06 -6.09 17.38
CA ASP A 38 -14.20 -7.25 17.64
C ASP A 38 -13.31 -7.61 16.42
N ASN A 39 -13.37 -6.80 15.36
CA ASN A 39 -12.69 -7.02 14.08
C ASN A 39 -13.03 -8.38 13.41
N ALA A 40 -14.17 -8.98 13.72
CA ALA A 40 -14.58 -10.27 13.17
C ALA A 40 -15.22 -10.14 11.78
N ILE A 41 -15.75 -8.97 11.44
CA ILE A 41 -16.39 -8.69 10.15
C ILE A 41 -15.58 -7.64 9.40
N VAL A 42 -14.80 -8.11 8.42
CA VAL A 42 -13.98 -7.26 7.55
C VAL A 42 -14.47 -7.36 6.11
N LEU A 43 -14.79 -6.21 5.52
CA LEU A 43 -15.12 -6.08 4.11
C LEU A 43 -13.89 -5.54 3.35
N SER A 44 -13.20 -6.43 2.63
CA SER A 44 -12.04 -6.04 1.81
C SER A 44 -12.45 -5.58 0.42
N THR A 45 -11.86 -4.46 -0.03
CA THR A 45 -11.98 -3.98 -1.43
C THR A 45 -10.80 -4.39 -2.32
N GLY A 46 -10.00 -5.34 -1.84
CA GLY A 46 -8.80 -5.83 -2.49
C GLY A 46 -9.04 -6.55 -3.83
N PRO A 47 -7.95 -6.93 -4.51
CA PRO A 47 -7.99 -7.47 -5.87
C PRO A 47 -8.55 -8.89 -5.98
N ASP A 48 -8.73 -9.60 -4.87
CA ASP A 48 -9.26 -10.97 -4.83
C ASP A 48 -10.67 -11.05 -5.43
N HIS A 49 -11.46 -9.97 -5.27
CA HIS A 49 -12.80 -9.84 -5.83
C HIS A 49 -12.92 -8.61 -6.72
N ARG A 50 -13.54 -8.77 -7.90
CA ARG A 50 -13.58 -7.72 -8.94
C ARG A 50 -14.78 -6.78 -8.82
N TYR A 51 -15.31 -6.59 -7.61
CA TYR A 51 -16.46 -5.71 -7.38
C TYR A 51 -16.06 -4.24 -7.31
N TRP A 52 -14.83 -3.96 -6.88
CA TRP A 52 -14.29 -2.61 -6.79
C TRP A 52 -13.03 -2.47 -7.65
N LYS A 53 -12.78 -1.25 -8.10
CA LYS A 53 -11.50 -0.88 -8.71
C LYS A 53 -10.48 -0.57 -7.61
N GLN A 54 -9.23 -0.92 -7.86
CA GLN A 54 -8.13 -0.62 -6.97
C GLN A 54 -7.41 0.65 -7.42
N GLY A 55 -6.87 1.40 -6.46
CA GLY A 55 -5.96 2.50 -6.75
C GLY A 55 -4.59 1.96 -7.11
N VAL A 56 -3.94 2.51 -8.13
CA VAL A 56 -2.58 2.10 -8.51
C VAL A 56 -1.66 3.31 -8.58
N LYS A 57 -0.62 3.31 -7.74
CA LYS A 57 0.50 4.25 -7.83
C LYS A 57 1.56 3.65 -8.74
N LEU A 58 1.46 3.96 -10.04
CA LEU A 58 2.45 3.55 -11.03
C LEU A 58 3.80 4.23 -10.82
N LEU A 59 4.87 3.50 -11.10
CA LEU A 59 6.22 4.04 -11.19
C LEU A 59 6.42 4.69 -12.55
N ALA A 60 7.20 5.77 -12.59
CA ALA A 60 7.61 6.38 -13.86
C ALA A 60 8.48 5.43 -14.71
N LYS A 61 9.26 4.57 -14.03
CA LYS A 61 10.07 3.51 -14.64
C LYS A 61 9.91 2.23 -13.83
N PRO A 62 9.60 1.09 -14.45
CA PRO A 62 9.55 -0.19 -13.75
C PRO A 62 10.90 -0.56 -13.12
N VAL A 63 10.89 -1.28 -11.99
CA VAL A 63 12.08 -1.63 -11.21
C VAL A 63 12.17 -3.15 -11.06
N ALA A 64 13.35 -3.74 -11.31
CA ALA A 64 13.59 -5.15 -11.02
C ALA A 64 13.74 -5.35 -9.50
N VAL A 65 13.03 -6.31 -8.93
CA VAL A 65 12.91 -6.53 -7.48
C VAL A 65 13.03 -8.01 -7.10
N GLY A 66 13.19 -8.28 -5.81
CA GLY A 66 13.25 -9.62 -5.23
C GLY A 66 14.66 -10.21 -5.14
N ILE A 67 14.82 -11.27 -4.34
CA ILE A 67 16.12 -11.94 -4.13
C ILE A 67 16.36 -12.91 -5.29
N GLN A 68 17.43 -12.68 -6.07
CA GLN A 68 17.90 -13.71 -7.00
C GLN A 68 18.54 -14.83 -6.17
N ARG A 69 18.04 -16.07 -6.29
CA ARG A 69 18.59 -17.27 -5.63
C ARG A 69 19.99 -17.69 -6.14
N SER A 70 20.72 -16.79 -6.80
CA SER A 70 22.06 -17.05 -7.31
C SER A 70 23.10 -16.44 -6.37
N GLU A 71 24.07 -17.26 -5.98
CA GLU A 71 25.18 -16.99 -5.07
C GLU A 71 26.05 -15.81 -5.53
N CYS A 72 25.59 -14.58 -5.31
CA CYS A 72 26.40 -13.37 -5.37
C CYS A 72 25.59 -12.22 -4.77
N THR A 73 25.88 -11.85 -3.51
CA THR A 73 25.67 -10.57 -2.79
C THR A 73 24.69 -9.50 -3.34
N SER A 74 23.58 -9.88 -3.98
CA SER A 74 22.61 -8.92 -4.50
C SER A 74 21.77 -8.42 -3.33
N GLU A 75 21.98 -7.17 -2.96
CA GLU A 75 21.17 -6.45 -1.98
C GLU A 75 19.69 -6.60 -2.37
N SER A 76 18.89 -7.09 -1.44
CA SER A 76 17.46 -7.25 -1.66
C SER A 76 16.85 -5.86 -1.81
N VAL A 77 16.56 -5.45 -3.05
CA VAL A 77 15.88 -4.18 -3.34
C VAL A 77 14.61 -4.13 -2.50
N SER A 78 14.41 -3.04 -1.77
CA SER A 78 13.21 -2.76 -0.99
C SER A 78 12.68 -1.38 -1.32
N ALA A 79 11.45 -1.09 -0.91
CA ALA A 79 10.87 0.24 -1.10
C ALA A 79 10.29 0.76 0.20
N VAL A 80 10.53 2.02 0.52
CA VAL A 80 9.81 2.72 1.58
C VAL A 80 8.61 3.41 0.94
N VAL A 81 7.40 3.12 1.42
CA VAL A 81 6.16 3.78 0.99
C VAL A 81 5.71 4.72 2.10
N GLU A 82 5.48 5.98 1.75
CA GLU A 82 4.94 6.99 2.65
C GLU A 82 3.52 7.37 2.22
N ALA A 83 2.63 7.47 3.19
CA ALA A 83 1.25 7.87 2.98
C ALA A 83 0.86 8.99 3.95
N ALA A 84 0.16 10.01 3.47
CA ALA A 84 -0.36 11.11 4.29
C ALA A 84 -1.80 11.44 3.92
N PHE A 85 -2.69 11.47 4.90
CA PHE A 85 -4.11 11.79 4.74
C PHE A 85 -4.42 13.19 5.25
N ASN A 86 -5.11 13.98 4.43
CA ASN A 86 -5.60 15.31 4.79
C ASN A 86 -7.13 15.27 5.02
N PRO A 87 -7.62 15.44 6.27
CA PRO A 87 -9.06 15.40 6.55
C PRO A 87 -9.82 16.61 6.03
N ALA A 88 -9.15 17.72 5.72
CA ALA A 88 -9.80 18.92 5.19
C ALA A 88 -10.14 18.79 3.70
N SER A 89 -9.29 18.11 2.91
CA SER A 89 -9.52 17.85 1.48
C SER A 89 -10.05 16.44 1.19
N GLY A 90 -9.84 15.49 2.10
CA GLY A 90 -10.09 14.07 1.87
C GLY A 90 -9.01 13.38 1.02
N GLU A 91 -7.89 14.05 0.73
CA GLU A 91 -6.84 13.50 -0.13
C GLU A 91 -5.90 12.57 0.63
N LEU A 92 -5.49 11.51 -0.06
CA LEU A 92 -4.43 10.59 0.35
C LEU A 92 -3.23 10.74 -0.59
N ILE A 93 -2.13 11.24 -0.06
CA ILE A 93 -0.87 11.44 -0.81
C ILE A 93 0.02 10.23 -0.58
N ILE A 94 0.46 9.59 -1.67
CA ILE A 94 1.36 8.43 -1.64
C ILE A 94 2.69 8.77 -2.32
N LYS A 95 3.79 8.55 -1.60
CA LYS A 95 5.17 8.65 -2.09
C LYS A 95 5.89 7.32 -1.88
N HIS A 96 6.97 7.11 -2.64
CA HIS A 96 7.81 5.93 -2.49
C HIS A 96 9.26 6.25 -2.81
N VAL A 97 10.17 5.51 -2.19
CA VAL A 97 11.61 5.53 -2.46
C VAL A 97 12.12 4.09 -2.49
N PHE A 98 12.85 3.71 -3.53
CA PHE A 98 13.53 2.42 -3.59
C PHE A 98 14.92 2.53 -2.97
N SER A 99 15.34 1.47 -2.28
CA SER A 99 16.64 1.31 -1.62
C SER A 99 17.21 -0.07 -1.92
#